data_AF-A0A850BUV8-F1
#
_entry.id   AF-A0A850BUV8-F1
#
_cell.length_a   1.000
_cell.length_b   1.000
_cell.length_c   1.000
_cell.angle_alpha   90.00
_cell.angle_beta   90.00
_cell.angle_gamma   90.00
#
_symmetry.space_group_name_H-M   'P 1'
#
loop_
_entity.id
_entity.type
_entity.pdbx_description
1 polymer ?
#
loop_
_entity_poly.entity_id
_entity_poly.type
_entity_poly.pdbx_seq_one_letter_code
_entity_poly.pdbx_strand_id
1 'polypeptide(L)'
;MKASYRWICALLPELKAEPRDLAERLTRAGIAVDSIEEFGAGTKDLVVAEVRKVEPHPSRAKLRLVTIDRGGAEQRVVCGAPNVPDPGGLVVLAPLGTTLPAKGITLTAREIGGVVSEGMLCSETEMGLVGTGKGGSATAPHDEGDAGILVLPKGTAKPGTPLREALPGVHDYIFDVDLTPNRPDCLGHVGLAREAAAIFDLPFGTPTPDAPPRVAPGTLTNLASVTIEDTERCPHYGAALVVDVNVSPSPAWLRYRLESLGIRSISNVVDATNLILLEFGHPIHAFDLDLVRGFKIIVRRALEGEKLTTLDGIERALVPDDLVIADGEGAVALAGVMGGANSEIRPETRRVLIECAYFEPRGVRRTSRRHGLHTEASHRFERGVDPE
;
A
#
# COMPACT_ATOMS: atom_id res chain seq x y z
N MET A 1 3.87 14.14 -4.79
CA MET A 1 3.71 12.98 -3.87
C MET A 1 2.24 12.87 -3.55
N LYS A 2 1.66 11.67 -3.57
CA LYS A 2 0.28 11.49 -3.10
C LYS A 2 0.24 11.39 -1.57
N ALA A 3 -0.68 12.10 -0.94
CA ALA A 3 -0.91 12.07 0.51
C ALA A 3 -2.40 11.92 0.85
N SER A 4 -2.69 11.08 1.83
CA SER A 4 -4.03 10.79 2.33
C SER A 4 -4.46 11.82 3.35
N TYR A 5 -5.54 12.55 3.07
CA TYR A 5 -6.18 13.43 4.04
C TYR A 5 -6.63 12.67 5.29
N ARG A 6 -7.27 11.51 5.11
CA ARG A 6 -7.75 10.69 6.23
C ARG A 6 -6.62 10.21 7.13
N TRP A 7 -5.46 9.89 6.58
CA TRP A 7 -4.28 9.49 7.36
C TRP A 7 -3.69 10.67 8.13
N ILE A 8 -3.61 11.86 7.52
CA ILE A 8 -3.23 13.09 8.24
C ILE A 8 -4.18 13.32 9.43
N CYS A 9 -5.50 13.22 9.24
CA CYS A 9 -6.48 13.33 10.32
C CYS A 9 -6.34 12.22 11.38
N ALA A 10 -5.94 11.01 10.99
CA ALA A 10 -5.70 9.94 11.95
C ALA A 10 -4.47 10.20 12.84
N LEU A 11 -3.45 10.85 12.28
CA LEU A 11 -2.25 11.30 13.01
C LEU A 11 -2.49 12.58 13.81
N LEU A 12 -3.47 13.40 13.41
CA LEU A 12 -3.86 14.64 14.06
C LEU A 12 -5.39 14.70 14.31
N PRO A 13 -5.92 13.94 15.29
CA PRO A 13 -7.38 13.80 15.50
C PRO A 13 -8.12 15.10 15.85
N GLU A 14 -7.40 16.10 16.36
CA GLU A 14 -7.92 17.43 16.68
C GLU A 14 -8.16 18.27 15.43
N LEU A 15 -7.60 17.91 14.27
CA LEU A 15 -7.81 18.62 13.02
C LEU A 15 -9.26 18.47 12.56
N LYS A 16 -9.98 19.59 12.47
CA LYS A 16 -11.37 19.68 11.97
C LYS A 16 -11.50 20.39 10.62
N ALA A 17 -10.38 20.75 10.00
CA ALA A 17 -10.37 21.45 8.73
C ALA A 17 -10.80 20.52 7.60
N GLU A 18 -11.74 20.96 6.77
CA GLU A 18 -12.13 20.24 5.56
C GLU A 18 -10.92 20.09 4.59
N PRO A 19 -10.90 19.08 3.71
CA PRO A 19 -9.75 18.79 2.84
C PRO A 19 -9.24 20.00 2.05
N ARG A 20 -10.16 20.86 1.56
CA ARG A 20 -9.80 22.08 0.81
C ARG A 20 -9.14 23.14 1.70
N ASP A 21 -9.62 23.35 2.92
CA ASP A 21 -9.02 24.33 3.84
C ASP A 21 -7.61 23.88 4.25
N LEU A 22 -7.42 22.58 4.54
CA LEU A 22 -6.09 22.04 4.82
C LEU A 22 -5.14 22.23 3.63
N ALA A 23 -5.55 21.86 2.41
CA ALA A 23 -4.73 22.00 1.21
C ALA A 23 -4.34 23.46 0.92
N GLU A 24 -5.29 24.39 1.04
CA GLU A 24 -5.03 25.82 0.86
C GLU A 24 -4.02 26.36 1.88
N ARG A 25 -4.13 25.97 3.15
CA ARG A 25 -3.21 26.45 4.19
C ARG A 25 -1.83 25.81 4.11
N LEU A 26 -1.73 24.51 3.78
CA LEU A 26 -0.46 23.87 3.46
C LEU A 26 0.26 24.62 2.32
N THR A 27 -0.48 24.96 1.26
CA THR A 27 0.06 25.69 0.11
C THR A 27 0.58 27.07 0.51
N ARG A 28 -0.17 27.82 1.33
CA ARG A 28 0.27 29.12 1.87
C ARG A 28 1.51 29.02 2.77
N ALA A 29 1.71 27.86 3.42
CA ALA A 29 2.88 27.57 4.25
C ALA A 29 4.10 27.06 3.45
N GLY A 30 3.99 26.91 2.13
CA GLY A 30 5.08 26.47 1.25
C GLY A 30 5.10 24.97 0.94
N ILE A 31 4.02 24.24 1.26
CA ILE A 31 3.78 22.85 0.86
C ILE A 31 2.68 22.86 -0.19
N ALA A 32 3.07 22.99 -1.47
CA ALA A 32 2.12 23.14 -2.56
C ALA A 32 1.26 21.88 -2.72
N VAL A 33 -0.07 22.05 -2.69
CA VAL A 33 -1.04 21.02 -3.03
C VAL A 33 -1.63 21.36 -4.40
N ASP A 34 -1.18 20.65 -5.43
CA ASP A 34 -1.52 20.92 -6.83
C ASP A 34 -2.94 20.47 -7.17
N SER A 35 -3.40 19.38 -6.56
CA SER A 35 -4.76 18.86 -6.78
C SER A 35 -5.27 18.04 -5.60
N ILE A 36 -6.60 17.88 -5.55
CA ILE A 36 -7.30 17.00 -4.61
C ILE A 36 -8.14 16.03 -5.43
N GLU A 37 -7.85 14.74 -5.31
CA GLU A 37 -8.58 13.64 -5.95
C GLU A 37 -9.49 12.95 -4.91
N GLU A 38 -10.74 12.65 -5.25
CA GLU A 38 -11.64 11.87 -4.38
C GLU A 38 -11.51 10.38 -4.71
N PHE A 39 -10.79 9.64 -3.87
CA PHE A 39 -10.65 8.19 -4.00
C PHE A 39 -11.91 7.48 -3.51
N GLY A 40 -12.38 6.48 -4.26
CA GLY A 40 -13.58 5.73 -3.90
C GLY A 40 -14.86 6.56 -3.90
N ALA A 41 -14.99 7.56 -4.78
CA ALA A 41 -16.20 8.40 -4.88
C ALA A 41 -17.49 7.57 -5.05
N GLY A 42 -17.42 6.39 -5.68
CA GLY A 42 -18.54 5.47 -5.86
C GLY A 42 -19.02 4.78 -4.58
N THR A 43 -18.31 4.91 -3.46
CA THR A 43 -18.63 4.20 -2.21
C THR A 43 -19.64 4.91 -1.31
N LYS A 44 -20.12 6.10 -1.70
CA LYS A 44 -20.92 7.00 -0.86
C LYS A 44 -22.21 6.38 -0.34
N ASP A 45 -22.94 5.72 -1.24
CA ASP A 45 -24.28 5.19 -0.96
C ASP A 45 -24.28 3.65 -0.86
N LEU A 46 -23.09 3.04 -0.78
CA LEU A 46 -22.95 1.58 -0.76
C LEU A 46 -23.16 1.02 0.64
N VAL A 47 -23.76 -0.15 0.71
CA VAL A 47 -24.05 -0.86 1.96
C VAL A 47 -23.53 -2.28 1.91
N VAL A 48 -23.15 -2.79 3.07
CA VAL A 48 -22.85 -4.22 3.25
C VAL A 48 -24.16 -5.00 3.18
N ALA A 49 -24.19 -6.10 2.42
CA ALA A 49 -25.33 -6.98 2.31
C ALA A 49 -24.92 -8.45 2.50
N GLU A 50 -25.84 -9.28 2.97
CA GLU A 50 -25.61 -10.72 3.12
C GLU A 50 -26.36 -11.48 2.04
N VAL A 51 -25.69 -12.43 1.39
CA VAL A 51 -26.33 -13.36 0.45
C VAL A 51 -27.23 -14.31 1.23
N ARG A 52 -28.53 -14.35 0.89
CA ARG A 52 -29.49 -15.30 1.46
C ARG A 52 -29.76 -16.49 0.54
N LYS A 53 -29.78 -16.26 -0.78
CA LYS A 53 -30.09 -17.28 -1.78
C LYS A 53 -29.43 -16.96 -3.11
N VAL A 54 -28.94 -17.99 -3.81
CA VAL A 54 -28.36 -17.87 -5.16
C VAL A 54 -29.04 -18.88 -6.08
N GLU A 55 -29.61 -18.39 -7.19
CA GLU A 55 -30.34 -19.22 -8.16
C GLU A 55 -29.86 -18.91 -9.59
N PRO A 56 -29.93 -19.88 -10.53
CA PRO A 56 -29.68 -19.58 -11.94
C PRO A 56 -30.74 -18.62 -12.48
N HIS A 57 -30.35 -17.69 -13.34
CA HIS A 57 -31.31 -16.79 -13.98
C HIS A 57 -32.23 -17.57 -14.95
N PRO A 58 -33.55 -17.36 -14.92
CA PRO A 58 -34.51 -18.20 -15.67
C PRO A 58 -34.31 -18.20 -17.19
N SER A 59 -33.78 -17.11 -17.74
CA SER A 59 -33.63 -16.92 -19.19
C SER A 59 -32.19 -16.62 -19.66
N ARG A 60 -31.20 -16.53 -18.76
CA ARG A 60 -29.84 -16.07 -19.08
C ARG A 60 -28.80 -16.97 -18.40
N ALA A 61 -28.25 -17.93 -19.15
CA ALA A 61 -27.35 -18.96 -18.59
C ALA A 61 -26.10 -18.45 -17.86
N LYS A 62 -25.61 -17.24 -18.19
CA LYS A 62 -24.43 -16.63 -17.56
C LYS A 62 -24.74 -15.77 -16.33
N LEU A 63 -26.01 -15.61 -15.96
CA LEU A 63 -26.44 -14.75 -14.88
C LEU A 63 -27.03 -15.56 -13.73
N ARG A 64 -26.91 -15.01 -12.53
CA ARG A 64 -27.54 -15.50 -11.30
C ARG A 64 -28.55 -14.49 -10.79
N LEU A 65 -29.62 -15.01 -10.19
CA LEU A 65 -30.52 -14.25 -9.34
C LEU A 65 -30.08 -14.42 -7.90
N VAL A 66 -29.66 -13.33 -7.27
CA VAL A 66 -29.14 -13.33 -5.89
C VAL A 66 -30.16 -12.61 -5.01
N THR A 67 -30.66 -13.30 -3.99
CA THR A 67 -31.44 -12.68 -2.92
C THR A 67 -30.48 -12.28 -1.82
N ILE A 68 -30.50 -11.00 -1.44
CA ILE A 68 -29.65 -10.43 -0.41
C ILE A 68 -30.48 -9.78 0.69
N ASP A 69 -29.93 -9.75 1.90
CA ASP A 69 -30.44 -8.97 3.02
C ASP A 69 -29.59 -7.70 3.18
N ARG A 70 -30.23 -6.53 3.19
CA ARG A 70 -29.60 -5.21 3.40
C ARG A 70 -29.95 -4.57 4.75
N GLY A 71 -30.13 -5.38 5.80
CA GLY A 71 -30.41 -4.92 7.16
C GLY A 71 -31.86 -5.13 7.59
N GLY A 72 -32.40 -6.32 7.34
CA GLY A 72 -33.79 -6.70 7.59
C GLY A 72 -34.73 -6.52 6.40
N ALA A 73 -34.23 -6.02 5.27
CA ALA A 73 -34.98 -5.90 4.02
C ALA A 73 -34.33 -6.81 2.97
N GLU A 74 -35.08 -7.80 2.47
CA GLU A 74 -34.63 -8.64 1.37
C GLU A 74 -34.82 -7.93 0.03
N GLN A 75 -33.89 -8.17 -0.88
CA GLN A 75 -33.92 -7.61 -2.21
C GLN A 75 -33.30 -8.57 -3.22
N ARG A 76 -33.78 -8.52 -4.48
CA ARG A 76 -33.25 -9.36 -5.56
C ARG A 76 -32.38 -8.55 -6.50
N VAL A 77 -31.20 -9.09 -6.80
CA VAL A 77 -30.22 -8.50 -7.71
C VAL A 77 -29.78 -9.55 -8.73
N VAL A 78 -29.74 -9.17 -9.99
CA VAL A 78 -29.16 -10.00 -11.05
C VAL A 78 -27.65 -9.77 -11.07
N CYS A 79 -26.86 -10.82 -10.88
CA CYS A 79 -25.41 -10.75 -10.82
C CYS A 79 -24.77 -11.71 -11.83
N GLY A 80 -23.78 -11.22 -12.59
CA GLY A 80 -23.00 -12.03 -13.53
C GLY A 80 -21.65 -12.50 -12.98
N ALA A 81 -21.21 -12.02 -11.82
CA ALA A 81 -19.86 -12.27 -11.33
C ALA A 81 -19.68 -13.75 -10.97
N PRO A 82 -18.55 -14.39 -11.34
CA PRO A 82 -18.29 -15.80 -11.09
C PRO A 82 -18.27 -16.15 -9.59
N ASN A 83 -17.85 -15.20 -8.76
CA ASN A 83 -17.48 -15.34 -7.35
C ASN A 83 -18.57 -14.94 -6.33
N VAL A 84 -19.86 -14.94 -6.71
CA VAL A 84 -20.93 -14.75 -5.71
C VAL A 84 -20.82 -15.84 -4.64
N PRO A 85 -20.69 -15.48 -3.35
CA PRO A 85 -20.49 -16.46 -2.29
C PRO A 85 -21.79 -17.22 -1.98
N ASP A 86 -21.65 -18.34 -1.28
CA ASP A 86 -22.77 -19.10 -0.75
C ASP A 86 -23.60 -18.29 0.27
N PRO A 87 -24.85 -18.70 0.56
CA PRO A 87 -25.64 -18.08 1.63
C PRO A 87 -24.89 -17.88 2.94
N GLY A 88 -25.01 -16.69 3.52
CA GLY A 88 -24.22 -16.21 4.66
C GLY A 88 -22.93 -15.47 4.30
N GLY A 89 -22.60 -15.35 3.00
CA GLY A 89 -21.50 -14.52 2.52
C GLY A 89 -21.84 -13.03 2.51
N LEU A 90 -20.87 -12.18 2.83
CA LEU A 90 -21.03 -10.71 2.80
C LEU A 90 -20.52 -10.14 1.48
N VAL A 91 -21.28 -9.22 0.89
CA VAL A 91 -21.00 -8.54 -0.37
C VAL A 91 -21.33 -7.05 -0.26
N VAL A 92 -20.94 -6.25 -1.25
CA VAL A 92 -21.29 -4.83 -1.33
C VAL A 92 -22.44 -4.61 -2.31
N LEU A 93 -23.50 -3.95 -1.83
CA LEU A 93 -24.66 -3.53 -2.62
C LEU A 93 -24.58 -2.04 -2.93
N ALA A 94 -24.77 -1.69 -4.19
CA ALA A 94 -25.20 -0.37 -4.64
C ALA A 94 -26.72 -0.35 -4.82
N PRO A 95 -27.47 0.36 -3.94
CA PRO A 95 -28.91 0.54 -4.10
C PRO A 95 -29.28 1.34 -5.35
N LEU A 96 -30.55 1.30 -5.74
CA LEU A 96 -31.07 2.21 -6.77
C LEU A 96 -30.85 3.67 -6.40
N GLY A 97 -30.57 4.52 -7.39
CA GLY A 97 -30.19 5.92 -7.22
C GLY A 97 -28.70 6.13 -6.98
N THR A 98 -27.94 5.09 -6.62
CA THR A 98 -26.49 5.18 -6.46
C THR A 98 -25.82 5.55 -7.77
N THR A 99 -24.89 6.51 -7.72
CA THR A 99 -24.02 6.83 -8.86
C THR A 99 -22.67 6.14 -8.68
N LEU A 100 -22.21 5.45 -9.73
CA LEU A 100 -20.91 4.78 -9.82
C LEU A 100 -20.06 5.52 -10.87
N PRO A 101 -19.25 6.53 -10.46
CA PRO A 101 -18.55 7.42 -11.38
C PRO A 101 -17.58 6.67 -12.30
N ALA A 102 -16.90 5.63 -11.80
CA ALA A 102 -15.97 4.82 -12.59
C ALA A 102 -16.63 4.15 -13.82
N LYS A 103 -17.95 3.92 -13.76
CA LYS A 103 -18.74 3.42 -14.90
C LYS A 103 -19.56 4.50 -15.62
N GLY A 104 -19.61 5.72 -15.09
CA GLY A 104 -20.45 6.79 -15.61
C GLY A 104 -21.95 6.48 -15.55
N ILE A 105 -22.40 5.67 -14.58
CA ILE A 105 -23.80 5.24 -14.48
C ILE A 105 -24.43 5.65 -13.15
N THR A 106 -25.73 5.96 -13.21
CA THR A 106 -26.62 5.99 -12.03
C THR A 106 -27.56 4.79 -12.10
N LEU A 107 -27.69 4.06 -10.99
CA LEU A 107 -28.46 2.83 -10.95
C LEU A 107 -29.96 3.11 -10.96
N THR A 108 -30.64 2.53 -11.94
CA THR A 108 -32.09 2.51 -12.03
C THR A 108 -32.56 1.06 -12.08
N ALA A 109 -33.82 0.80 -11.68
CA ALA A 109 -34.39 -0.53 -11.84
C ALA A 109 -34.35 -0.92 -13.32
N ARG A 110 -33.87 -2.13 -13.61
CA ARG A 110 -33.79 -2.66 -14.97
C ARG A 110 -34.34 -4.07 -15.00
N GLU A 111 -35.13 -4.36 -16.02
CA GLU A 111 -35.58 -5.71 -16.31
C GLU A 111 -34.54 -6.41 -17.18
N ILE A 112 -34.04 -7.55 -16.70
CA ILE A 112 -33.06 -8.37 -17.39
C ILE A 112 -33.73 -9.72 -17.62
N GLY A 113 -34.14 -9.98 -18.86
CA GLY A 113 -34.73 -11.27 -19.25
C GLY A 113 -35.94 -11.68 -18.41
N GLY A 114 -36.85 -10.74 -18.11
CA GLY A 114 -38.09 -11.00 -17.35
C GLY A 114 -37.96 -10.84 -15.84
N VAL A 115 -36.76 -10.53 -15.31
CA VAL A 115 -36.52 -10.33 -13.87
C VAL A 115 -36.07 -8.90 -13.61
N VAL A 116 -36.75 -8.22 -12.69
CA VAL A 116 -36.36 -6.88 -12.23
C VAL A 116 -35.17 -7.00 -11.28
N SER A 117 -34.07 -6.29 -11.58
CA SER A 117 -32.92 -6.14 -10.70
C SER A 117 -32.99 -4.81 -9.96
N GLU A 118 -32.97 -4.84 -8.64
CA GLU A 118 -33.19 -3.66 -7.79
C GLU A 118 -31.89 -3.03 -7.27
N GLY A 119 -30.79 -3.16 -8.02
CA GLY A 119 -29.49 -2.65 -7.61
C GLY A 119 -28.37 -3.40 -8.32
N MET A 120 -27.17 -3.30 -7.78
CA MET A 120 -25.96 -3.94 -8.29
C MET A 120 -25.06 -4.42 -7.15
N LEU A 121 -24.52 -5.63 -7.26
CA LEU A 121 -23.42 -6.07 -6.41
C LEU A 121 -22.12 -5.57 -7.02
N CYS A 122 -21.28 -4.90 -6.24
CA CYS A 122 -20.18 -4.11 -6.79
C CYS A 122 -18.81 -4.80 -6.71
N SER A 123 -18.01 -4.67 -7.76
CA SER A 123 -16.56 -4.93 -7.76
C SER A 123 -15.76 -3.72 -7.30
N GLU A 124 -14.48 -3.92 -6.96
CA GLU A 124 -13.56 -2.83 -6.58
C GLU A 124 -13.43 -1.77 -7.70
N THR A 125 -13.35 -2.22 -8.96
CA THR A 125 -13.26 -1.34 -10.13
C THR A 125 -14.50 -0.45 -10.25
N GLU A 126 -15.69 -1.01 -10.06
CA GLU A 126 -16.96 -0.26 -10.13
C GLU A 126 -17.07 0.82 -9.05
N MET A 127 -16.48 0.55 -7.88
CA MET A 127 -16.45 1.47 -6.76
C MET A 127 -15.36 2.55 -6.89
N GLY A 128 -14.43 2.39 -7.84
CA GLY A 128 -13.26 3.26 -7.99
C GLY A 128 -12.20 3.02 -6.91
N LEU A 129 -12.03 1.76 -6.48
CA LEU A 129 -11.05 1.37 -5.46
C LEU A 129 -9.74 0.82 -6.03
N VAL A 130 -9.66 0.59 -7.33
CA VAL A 130 -8.44 0.10 -7.98
C VAL A 130 -7.63 1.31 -8.45
N GLY A 131 -6.41 1.44 -7.93
CA GLY A 131 -5.47 2.49 -8.34
C GLY A 131 -4.94 2.27 -9.77
N THR A 132 -4.60 3.34 -10.49
CA THR A 132 -3.95 3.28 -11.82
C THR A 132 -2.44 3.00 -11.74
N GLY A 133 -1.98 2.29 -10.71
CA GLY A 133 -0.57 2.20 -10.33
C GLY A 133 0.33 1.66 -11.46
N LYS A 134 1.11 2.56 -12.09
CA LYS A 134 2.14 2.21 -13.09
C LYS A 134 3.53 1.92 -12.48
N GLY A 135 3.68 1.97 -11.16
CA GLY A 135 4.97 1.84 -10.47
C GLY A 135 5.09 0.52 -9.69
N GLY A 136 5.89 -0.41 -10.21
CA GLY A 136 6.27 -1.66 -9.54
C GLY A 136 6.45 -2.79 -10.54
N SER A 137 7.39 -3.70 -10.26
CA SER A 137 7.77 -4.86 -11.08
C SER A 137 6.60 -5.61 -11.75
N ALA A 138 6.81 -6.00 -13.00
CA ALA A 138 5.85 -6.52 -13.98
C ALA A 138 5.39 -7.96 -13.71
N THR A 139 4.90 -8.25 -12.50
CA THR A 139 4.51 -9.61 -12.09
C THR A 139 3.14 -9.66 -11.40
N ALA A 140 2.13 -9.06 -12.02
CA ALA A 140 0.77 -9.59 -12.07
C ALA A 140 -0.10 -8.65 -12.95
N PRO A 141 -0.68 -9.12 -14.05
CA PRO A 141 -1.70 -8.35 -14.74
C PRO A 141 -2.92 -8.22 -13.83
N HIS A 142 -3.45 -7.00 -13.69
CA HIS A 142 -4.87 -6.84 -13.42
C HIS A 142 -5.57 -7.31 -14.69
N ASP A 143 -6.00 -8.57 -14.74
CA ASP A 143 -6.90 -9.04 -15.78
C ASP A 143 -8.21 -8.24 -15.66
N GLU A 144 -8.34 -7.20 -16.47
CA GLU A 144 -9.53 -6.34 -16.57
C GLU A 144 -10.80 -7.14 -16.99
N GLY A 145 -10.65 -8.42 -17.34
CA GLY A 145 -11.71 -9.30 -17.83
C GLY A 145 -12.45 -10.14 -16.80
N ASP A 146 -11.99 -10.26 -15.55
CA ASP A 146 -12.53 -11.25 -14.58
C ASP A 146 -12.69 -10.74 -13.13
N ALA A 147 -12.65 -9.43 -12.92
CA ALA A 147 -12.81 -8.83 -11.59
C ALA A 147 -14.23 -9.04 -11.05
N GLY A 148 -14.41 -10.12 -10.30
CA GLY A 148 -15.65 -10.45 -9.59
C GLY A 148 -16.08 -9.37 -8.58
N ILE A 149 -17.20 -9.60 -7.91
CA ILE A 149 -17.70 -8.66 -6.89
C ILE A 149 -16.81 -8.67 -5.64
N LEU A 150 -16.82 -7.57 -4.87
CA LEU A 150 -16.14 -7.53 -3.58
C LEU A 150 -16.89 -8.41 -2.57
N VAL A 151 -16.24 -9.50 -2.17
CA VAL A 151 -16.68 -10.37 -1.08
C VAL A 151 -15.94 -9.98 0.19
N LEU A 152 -16.68 -9.70 1.25
CA LEU A 152 -16.13 -9.27 2.52
C LEU A 152 -15.92 -10.48 3.44
N PRO A 153 -14.84 -10.49 4.26
CA PRO A 153 -14.68 -11.49 5.30
C PRO A 153 -15.90 -11.54 6.22
N LYS A 154 -16.28 -12.74 6.66
CA LYS A 154 -17.38 -12.91 7.61
C LYS A 154 -17.10 -12.10 8.87
N GLY A 155 -18.13 -11.42 9.39
CA GLY A 155 -18.03 -10.59 10.59
C GLY A 155 -17.48 -9.18 10.36
N THR A 156 -17.20 -8.77 9.12
CA THR A 156 -16.73 -7.39 8.82
C THR A 156 -17.71 -6.33 9.33
N ALA A 157 -19.01 -6.50 9.06
CA ALA A 157 -20.07 -5.62 9.54
C ALA A 157 -21.43 -6.33 9.48
N LYS A 158 -22.46 -5.71 10.05
CA LYS A 158 -23.83 -6.18 9.92
C LYS A 158 -24.40 -5.79 8.55
N PRO A 159 -25.32 -6.58 7.97
CA PRO A 159 -26.05 -6.15 6.78
C PRO A 159 -26.76 -4.82 6.99
N GLY A 160 -26.72 -3.95 5.98
CA GLY A 160 -27.24 -2.58 6.03
C GLY A 160 -26.23 -1.53 6.52
N THR A 161 -25.09 -1.93 7.11
CA THR A 161 -24.05 -0.97 7.49
C THR A 161 -23.47 -0.26 6.25
N PRO A 162 -23.34 1.07 6.25
CA PRO A 162 -22.66 1.80 5.18
C PRO A 162 -21.24 1.27 4.95
N LEU A 163 -20.84 1.11 3.69
CA LEU A 163 -19.55 0.53 3.34
C LEU A 163 -18.38 1.34 3.93
N ARG A 164 -18.50 2.68 3.93
CA ARG A 164 -17.48 3.58 4.47
C ARG A 164 -17.31 3.46 5.99
N GLU A 165 -18.32 2.97 6.70
CA GLU A 165 -18.19 2.65 8.13
C GLU A 165 -17.54 1.28 8.32
N ALA A 166 -17.95 0.29 7.51
CA ALA A 166 -17.42 -1.07 7.58
C ALA A 166 -15.94 -1.17 7.14
N LEU A 167 -15.56 -0.38 6.12
CA LEU A 167 -14.21 -0.31 5.57
C LEU A 167 -13.82 1.15 5.34
N PRO A 168 -13.36 1.88 6.36
CA PRO A 168 -13.06 3.31 6.23
C PRO A 168 -11.98 3.67 5.21
N GLY A 169 -11.15 2.70 4.77
CA GLY A 169 -10.12 2.91 3.74
C GLY A 169 -10.65 2.99 2.31
N VAL A 170 -11.96 2.78 2.08
CA VAL A 170 -12.57 2.78 0.73
C VAL A 170 -13.03 4.18 0.27
N HIS A 171 -12.73 5.22 1.05
CA HIS A 171 -12.99 6.61 0.67
C HIS A 171 -11.95 7.52 1.31
N ASP A 172 -11.42 8.45 0.51
CA ASP A 172 -10.45 9.44 0.97
C ASP A 172 -10.37 10.63 0.02
N TYR A 173 -9.75 11.71 0.49
CA TYR A 173 -9.28 12.80 -0.35
C TYR A 173 -7.75 12.72 -0.45
N ILE A 174 -7.26 12.55 -1.67
CA ILE A 174 -5.84 12.38 -1.95
C ILE A 174 -5.28 13.69 -2.46
N PHE A 175 -4.31 14.23 -1.74
CA PHE A 175 -3.58 15.43 -2.14
C PHE A 175 -2.43 15.04 -3.04
N ASP A 176 -2.29 15.73 -4.17
CA ASP A 176 -1.02 15.72 -4.91
C ASP A 176 -0.15 16.88 -4.44
N VAL A 177 0.88 16.53 -3.67
CA VAL A 177 1.76 17.48 -2.99
C VAL A 177 3.06 17.64 -3.79
N ASP A 178 3.31 18.83 -4.33
CA ASP A 178 4.59 19.16 -4.96
C ASP A 178 5.58 19.67 -3.92
N LEU A 179 6.50 18.79 -3.51
CA LEU A 179 7.48 19.07 -2.48
C LEU A 179 8.77 19.60 -3.09
N THR A 180 9.19 20.76 -2.58
CA THR A 180 10.50 21.29 -2.89
C THR A 180 11.61 20.40 -2.30
N PRO A 181 12.80 20.31 -2.93
CA PRO A 181 13.87 19.41 -2.48
C PRO A 181 14.36 19.63 -1.04
N ASN A 182 14.11 20.80 -0.46
CA ASN A 182 14.48 21.14 0.92
C ASN A 182 13.46 20.66 1.98
N ARG A 183 12.39 19.96 1.58
CA ARG A 183 11.33 19.45 2.46
C ARG A 183 11.21 17.91 2.47
N PRO A 184 12.30 17.16 2.66
CA PRO A 184 12.20 15.70 2.73
C PRO A 184 11.43 15.21 3.95
N ASP A 185 11.36 16.02 5.01
CA ASP A 185 10.56 15.79 6.20
C ASP A 185 9.08 15.55 5.87
N CYS A 186 8.59 16.18 4.80
CA CYS A 186 7.21 16.04 4.33
C CYS A 186 7.00 14.86 3.35
N LEU A 187 8.01 14.04 3.07
CA LEU A 187 7.88 12.83 2.24
C LEU A 187 7.24 11.64 2.98
N GLY A 188 6.58 11.91 4.10
CA GLY A 188 5.74 11.00 4.86
C GLY A 188 4.59 11.73 5.55
N HIS A 189 3.55 10.97 5.92
CA HIS A 189 2.33 11.50 6.53
C HIS A 189 2.58 12.09 7.93
N VAL A 190 3.56 11.58 8.67
CA VAL A 190 3.98 12.15 9.97
C VAL A 190 4.51 13.57 9.80
N GLY A 191 5.31 13.83 8.76
CA GLY A 191 5.79 15.18 8.46
C GLY A 191 4.68 16.13 8.05
N LEU A 192 3.78 15.68 7.17
CA LEU A 192 2.61 16.47 6.75
C LEU A 192 1.66 16.76 7.93
N ALA A 193 1.44 15.80 8.83
CA ALA A 193 0.65 16.00 10.03
C ALA A 193 1.31 16.97 11.02
N ARG A 194 2.64 16.90 11.16
CA ARG A 194 3.41 17.86 11.97
C ARG A 194 3.26 19.29 11.44
N GLU A 195 3.33 19.48 10.13
CA GLU A 195 3.13 20.79 9.50
C GLU A 195 1.69 21.28 9.64
N ALA A 196 0.71 20.40 9.43
CA ALA A 196 -0.68 20.73 9.68
C ALA A 196 -0.90 21.16 11.14
N ALA A 197 -0.31 20.46 12.10
CA ALA A 197 -0.41 20.84 13.51
C ALA A 197 0.16 22.24 13.79
N ALA A 198 1.31 22.57 13.23
CA ALA A 198 1.90 23.91 13.36
C ALA A 198 1.03 25.00 12.72
N ILE A 199 0.44 24.73 11.54
CA ILE A 199 -0.44 25.67 10.81
C ILE A 199 -1.74 25.94 11.55
N PHE A 200 -2.30 24.93 12.20
CA PHE A 200 -3.59 25.00 12.89
C PHE A 200 -3.46 25.24 14.42
N ASP A 201 -2.24 25.43 14.92
CA ASP A 201 -1.93 25.60 16.35
C ASP A 201 -2.50 24.45 17.21
N LEU A 202 -2.21 23.22 16.79
CA LEU A 202 -2.66 21.98 17.43
C LEU A 202 -1.50 21.22 18.08
N PRO A 203 -1.75 20.50 19.17
CA PRO A 203 -0.74 19.61 19.74
C PRO A 203 -0.42 18.46 18.75
N PHE A 204 0.86 18.11 18.65
CA PHE A 204 1.31 16.98 17.85
C PHE A 204 2.32 16.14 18.61
N GLY A 205 2.07 14.83 18.65
CA GLY A 205 3.02 13.84 19.12
C GLY A 205 3.38 12.91 17.97
N THR A 206 4.67 12.70 17.73
CA THR A 206 5.13 11.67 16.79
C THR A 206 4.62 10.30 17.26
N PRO A 207 4.04 9.48 16.38
CA PRO A 207 3.62 8.13 16.74
C PRO A 207 4.81 7.30 17.26
N THR A 208 4.68 6.78 18.48
CA THR A 208 5.64 5.86 19.08
C THR A 208 4.94 4.53 19.38
N PRO A 209 4.91 3.58 18.42
CA PRO A 209 4.30 2.29 18.67
C PRO A 209 5.05 1.53 19.76
N ASP A 210 4.32 0.79 20.60
CA ASP A 210 4.93 -0.11 21.55
C ASP A 210 5.78 -1.16 20.82
N ALA A 211 6.89 -1.56 21.44
CA ALA A 211 7.69 -2.65 20.91
C ALA A 211 6.84 -3.93 20.82
N PRO A 212 6.89 -4.68 19.71
CA PRO A 212 6.15 -5.93 19.61
C PRO A 212 6.62 -6.91 20.69
N PRO A 213 5.73 -7.76 21.22
CA PRO A 213 6.11 -8.74 22.22
C PRO A 213 7.19 -9.66 21.64
N ARG A 214 8.23 -9.92 22.43
CA ARG A 214 9.27 -10.87 22.05
C ARG A 214 8.70 -12.29 22.09
N VAL A 215 8.47 -12.87 20.92
CA VAL A 215 7.84 -14.19 20.79
C VAL A 215 8.83 -15.36 20.77
N ALA A 216 10.14 -15.10 20.68
CA ALA A 216 11.17 -16.15 20.64
C ALA A 216 12.40 -15.84 21.53
N PRO A 217 12.99 -16.86 22.18
CA PRO A 217 14.29 -16.74 22.83
C PRO A 217 15.41 -16.61 21.79
N GLY A 218 16.47 -15.85 22.11
CA GLY A 218 17.64 -15.66 21.24
C GLY A 218 17.84 -14.23 20.73
N THR A 219 19.07 -13.84 20.45
CA THR A 219 19.42 -12.53 19.89
C THR A 219 19.64 -12.64 18.38
N LEU A 220 19.36 -11.56 17.64
CA LEU A 220 19.60 -11.51 16.19
C LEU A 220 21.03 -11.94 15.84
N THR A 221 22.01 -11.59 16.68
CA THR A 221 23.42 -11.95 16.54
C THR A 221 23.71 -13.45 16.46
N ASN A 222 22.79 -14.30 16.93
CA ASN A 222 22.94 -15.76 16.83
C ASN A 222 22.42 -16.31 15.50
N LEU A 223 21.66 -15.51 14.75
CA LEU A 223 20.93 -15.93 13.54
C LEU A 223 21.41 -15.20 12.29
N ALA A 224 21.88 -13.96 12.43
CA ALA A 224 22.45 -13.16 11.36
C ALA A 224 23.51 -12.18 11.90
N SER A 225 24.45 -11.76 11.07
CA SER A 225 25.43 -10.72 11.40
C SER A 225 25.34 -9.53 10.45
N VAL A 226 25.48 -8.33 10.98
CA VAL A 226 25.56 -7.09 10.20
C VAL A 226 26.95 -6.48 10.38
N THR A 227 27.61 -6.15 9.27
CA THR A 227 28.88 -5.43 9.25
C THR A 227 28.75 -4.22 8.34
N ILE A 228 29.19 -3.06 8.82
CA ILE A 228 29.27 -1.83 8.03
C ILE A 228 30.74 -1.57 7.73
N GLU A 229 31.16 -1.76 6.48
CA GLU A 229 32.53 -1.48 6.04
C GLU A 229 32.70 -0.02 5.59
N ASP A 230 31.69 0.56 4.93
CA ASP A 230 31.68 1.96 4.52
C ASP A 230 30.79 2.79 5.46
N THR A 231 31.33 3.13 6.63
CA THR A 231 30.65 3.94 7.66
C THR A 231 30.47 5.41 7.25
N GLU A 232 31.19 5.88 6.22
CA GLU A 232 31.00 7.22 5.67
C GLU A 232 29.69 7.29 4.88
N ARG A 233 29.42 6.28 4.04
CA ARG A 233 28.20 6.23 3.21
C ARG A 233 27.01 5.59 3.89
N CYS A 234 27.23 4.83 4.95
CA CYS A 234 26.19 4.21 5.76
C CYS A 234 26.58 4.28 7.25
N PRO A 235 26.41 5.42 7.92
CA PRO A 235 26.74 5.56 9.34
C PRO A 235 25.81 4.76 10.26
N HIS A 236 24.61 4.38 9.80
CA HIS A 236 23.64 3.63 10.59
C HIS A 236 22.98 2.53 9.77
N TYR A 237 22.94 1.31 10.33
CA TYR A 237 22.22 0.17 9.77
C TYR A 237 21.59 -0.63 10.91
N GLY A 238 20.28 -0.56 11.02
CA GLY A 238 19.45 -1.36 11.90
C GLY A 238 18.91 -2.60 11.19
N ALA A 239 18.86 -3.72 11.92
CA ALA A 239 18.25 -4.94 11.45
C ALA A 239 17.34 -5.55 12.52
N ALA A 240 16.21 -6.10 12.08
CA ALA A 240 15.31 -6.88 12.92
C ALA A 240 14.94 -8.19 12.21
N LEU A 241 14.68 -9.25 12.98
CA LEU A 241 14.31 -10.55 12.45
C LEU A 241 12.88 -10.88 12.85
N VAL A 242 12.06 -11.25 11.86
CA VAL A 242 10.73 -11.82 12.06
C VAL A 242 10.75 -13.26 11.58
N VAL A 243 10.33 -14.19 12.44
CA VAL A 243 10.29 -15.63 12.15
C VAL A 243 8.86 -16.13 12.07
N ASP A 244 8.67 -17.32 11.51
CA ASP A 244 7.37 -17.97 11.33
C ASP A 244 6.36 -17.11 10.58
N VAL A 245 6.87 -16.33 9.62
CA VAL A 245 6.04 -15.47 8.76
C VAL A 245 5.20 -16.33 7.82
N ASN A 246 3.95 -15.93 7.62
CA ASN A 246 3.12 -16.42 6.54
C ASN A 246 2.92 -15.30 5.53
N VAL A 247 3.59 -15.40 4.38
CA VAL A 247 3.44 -14.44 3.29
C VAL A 247 2.08 -14.65 2.64
N SER A 248 1.28 -13.59 2.63
CA SER A 248 -0.07 -13.60 2.07
C SER A 248 -0.45 -12.20 1.57
N PRO A 249 -1.56 -12.05 0.83
CA PRO A 249 -2.11 -10.73 0.56
C PRO A 249 -2.36 -9.94 1.84
N SER A 250 -2.19 -8.63 1.76
CA SER A 250 -2.44 -7.70 2.88
C SER A 250 -3.92 -7.63 3.25
N PRO A 251 -4.23 -7.28 4.51
CA PRO A 251 -5.60 -6.97 4.89
C PRO A 251 -6.13 -5.78 4.08
N ALA A 252 -7.44 -5.76 3.80
CA ALA A 252 -8.07 -4.79 2.91
C ALA A 252 -7.79 -3.33 3.29
N TRP A 253 -7.73 -3.00 4.58
CA TRP A 253 -7.44 -1.64 5.03
C TRP A 253 -6.05 -1.15 4.59
N LEU A 254 -5.06 -2.03 4.55
CA LEU A 254 -3.69 -1.70 4.15
C LEU A 254 -3.60 -1.62 2.63
N ARG A 255 -4.22 -2.57 1.92
CA ARG A 255 -4.29 -2.56 0.47
C ARG A 255 -4.88 -1.25 -0.05
N TYR A 256 -6.08 -0.88 0.40
CA TYR A 256 -6.73 0.35 -0.08
C TYR A 256 -5.96 1.62 0.32
N ARG A 257 -5.28 1.61 1.48
CA ARG A 257 -4.42 2.73 1.87
C ARG A 257 -3.23 2.91 0.92
N LEU A 258 -2.60 1.83 0.48
CA LEU A 258 -1.49 1.91 -0.47
C LEU A 258 -1.98 2.26 -1.88
N GLU A 259 -3.05 1.61 -2.33
CA GLU A 259 -3.59 1.81 -3.67
C GLU A 259 -4.15 3.22 -3.89
N SER A 260 -4.76 3.83 -2.86
CA SER A 260 -5.22 5.23 -2.93
C SER A 260 -4.06 6.22 -3.13
N LEU A 261 -2.85 5.84 -2.73
CA LEU A 261 -1.62 6.60 -2.90
C LEU A 261 -0.83 6.18 -4.15
N GLY A 262 -1.41 5.30 -4.99
CA GLY A 262 -0.81 4.83 -6.23
C GLY A 262 0.23 3.73 -6.06
N ILE A 263 0.36 3.14 -4.86
CA ILE A 263 1.23 2.00 -4.59
C ILE A 263 0.43 0.71 -4.69
N ARG A 264 0.84 -0.18 -5.60
CA ARG A 264 0.22 -1.49 -5.74
C ARG A 264 0.59 -2.39 -4.55
N SER A 265 -0.43 -2.98 -3.93
CA SER A 265 -0.26 -4.02 -2.90
C SER A 265 0.30 -5.30 -3.51
N ILE A 266 1.27 -5.91 -2.83
CA ILE A 266 1.95 -7.14 -3.28
C ILE A 266 1.77 -8.25 -2.25
N SER A 267 2.23 -8.03 -1.02
CA SER A 267 2.14 -8.99 0.08
C SER A 267 2.19 -8.25 1.41
N ASN A 268 1.71 -8.89 2.47
CA ASN A 268 1.75 -8.35 3.83
C ASN A 268 3.15 -7.89 4.29
N VAL A 269 4.23 -8.51 3.80
CA VAL A 269 5.61 -8.12 4.14
C VAL A 269 6.03 -6.86 3.36
N VAL A 270 5.85 -6.86 2.03
CA VAL A 270 6.25 -5.72 1.18
C VAL A 270 5.36 -4.49 1.43
N ASP A 271 4.09 -4.72 1.71
CA ASP A 271 3.14 -3.64 1.99
C ASP A 271 3.40 -3.01 3.35
N ALA A 272 3.91 -3.78 4.33
CA ALA A 272 4.33 -3.23 5.62
C ALA A 272 5.54 -2.31 5.46
N THR A 273 6.51 -2.63 4.59
CA THR A 273 7.64 -1.73 4.33
C THR A 273 7.20 -0.45 3.62
N ASN A 274 6.28 -0.55 2.65
CA ASN A 274 5.68 0.61 1.99
C ASN A 274 4.81 1.46 2.93
N LEU A 275 4.14 0.83 3.91
CA LEU A 275 3.39 1.56 4.94
C LEU A 275 4.31 2.47 5.75
N ILE A 276 5.43 1.93 6.25
CA ILE A 276 6.40 2.70 7.04
C ILE A 276 7.06 3.80 6.20
N LEU A 277 7.41 3.48 4.95
CA LEU A 277 7.89 4.44 3.96
C LEU A 277 6.96 5.65 3.81
N LEU A 278 5.66 5.41 3.69
CA LEU A 278 4.67 6.47 3.52
C LEU A 278 4.29 7.15 4.83
N GLU A 279 4.35 6.46 5.95
CA GLU A 279 4.04 7.05 7.26
C GLU A 279 5.14 8.01 7.70
N PHE A 280 6.38 7.53 7.74
CA PHE A 280 7.52 8.27 8.30
C PHE A 280 8.37 8.96 7.24
N GLY A 281 8.20 8.63 5.95
CA GLY A 281 9.11 9.11 4.90
C GLY A 281 10.46 8.39 4.92
N HIS A 282 10.59 7.29 5.66
CA HIS A 282 11.83 6.53 5.81
C HIS A 282 11.72 5.18 5.09
N PRO A 283 12.46 4.95 3.99
CA PRO A 283 12.43 3.67 3.30
C PRO A 283 13.05 2.55 4.14
N ILE A 284 12.33 1.44 4.26
CA ILE A 284 12.83 0.20 4.86
C ILE A 284 12.72 -0.94 3.84
N HIS A 285 13.51 -2.00 4.04
CA HIS A 285 13.51 -3.16 3.15
C HIS A 285 13.36 -4.47 3.93
N ALA A 286 12.99 -5.53 3.23
CA ALA A 286 12.81 -6.85 3.79
C ALA A 286 13.50 -7.88 2.89
N PHE A 287 14.43 -8.63 3.45
CA PHE A 287 15.11 -9.73 2.81
C PHE A 287 14.52 -11.06 3.26
N ASP A 288 14.43 -12.03 2.35
CA ASP A 288 14.29 -13.42 2.74
C ASP A 288 15.62 -13.90 3.33
N LEU A 289 15.66 -14.13 4.64
CA LEU A 289 16.87 -14.53 5.35
C LEU A 289 17.40 -15.89 4.85
N ASP A 290 16.52 -16.77 4.36
CA ASP A 290 16.92 -18.07 3.81
C ASP A 290 17.69 -17.92 2.48
N LEU A 291 17.56 -16.78 1.81
CA LEU A 291 18.27 -16.45 0.58
C LEU A 291 19.53 -15.59 0.81
N VAL A 292 19.68 -14.98 1.99
CA VAL A 292 20.88 -14.21 2.37
C VAL A 292 22.02 -15.19 2.71
N ARG A 293 22.97 -15.34 1.78
CA ARG A 293 23.99 -16.40 1.90
C ARG A 293 24.96 -16.13 3.04
N GLY A 294 25.19 -17.18 3.83
CA GLY A 294 25.97 -17.09 5.07
C GLY A 294 25.28 -16.35 6.21
N PHE A 295 24.01 -15.92 6.04
CA PHE A 295 23.26 -15.13 7.01
C PHE A 295 23.99 -13.84 7.44
N LYS A 296 24.65 -13.19 6.48
CA LYS A 296 25.43 -11.97 6.71
C LYS A 296 24.88 -10.83 5.87
N ILE A 297 24.90 -9.64 6.44
CA ILE A 297 24.76 -8.38 5.75
C ILE A 297 26.07 -7.64 5.87
N ILE A 298 26.60 -7.21 4.73
CA ILE A 298 27.85 -6.44 4.63
C ILE A 298 27.54 -5.19 3.81
N VAL A 299 27.57 -4.03 4.45
CA VAL A 299 27.40 -2.74 3.77
C VAL A 299 28.75 -2.25 3.28
N ARG A 300 28.98 -2.34 1.98
CA ARG A 300 30.27 -2.05 1.35
C ARG A 300 30.10 -1.41 -0.02
N ARG A 301 31.20 -0.93 -0.59
CA ARG A 301 31.23 -0.54 -2.01
C ARG A 301 31.22 -1.77 -2.90
N ALA A 302 30.65 -1.64 -4.09
CA ALA A 302 30.66 -2.69 -5.10
C ALA A 302 32.10 -2.98 -5.57
N LEU A 303 32.33 -4.21 -6.02
CA LEU A 303 33.57 -4.55 -6.72
C LEU A 303 33.46 -4.10 -8.19
N GLU A 304 34.61 -3.81 -8.81
CA GLU A 304 34.65 -3.46 -10.24
C GLU A 304 34.05 -4.59 -11.09
N GLY A 305 32.99 -4.28 -11.84
CA GLY A 305 32.30 -5.26 -12.69
C GLY A 305 31.44 -6.27 -11.92
N GLU A 306 31.19 -6.06 -10.61
CA GLU A 306 30.21 -6.83 -9.87
C GLU A 306 28.84 -6.73 -10.54
N LYS A 307 28.06 -7.81 -10.55
CA LYS A 307 26.75 -7.86 -11.21
C LYS A 307 25.65 -8.05 -10.18
N LEU A 308 24.53 -7.36 -10.39
CA LEU A 308 23.32 -7.52 -9.59
C LEU A 308 22.09 -7.48 -10.50
N THR A 309 21.24 -8.50 -10.40
CA THR A 309 19.89 -8.46 -10.99
C THR A 309 18.93 -7.86 -9.97
N THR A 310 18.36 -6.70 -10.29
CA THR A 310 17.40 -6.02 -9.42
C THR A 310 15.98 -6.58 -9.55
N LEU A 311 15.07 -6.19 -8.65
CA LEU A 311 13.68 -6.65 -8.59
C LEU A 311 12.83 -6.38 -9.86
N ASP A 312 13.30 -5.50 -10.74
CA ASP A 312 12.74 -5.25 -12.07
C ASP A 312 13.20 -6.27 -13.14
N GLY A 313 14.03 -7.25 -12.75
CA GLY A 313 14.57 -8.28 -13.63
C GLY A 313 15.76 -7.84 -14.48
N ILE A 314 16.29 -6.63 -14.27
CA ILE A 314 17.39 -6.09 -15.06
C ILE A 314 18.73 -6.42 -14.39
N GLU A 315 19.66 -7.04 -15.13
CA GLU A 315 21.05 -7.22 -14.70
C GLU A 315 21.82 -5.91 -14.84
N ARG A 316 22.49 -5.49 -13.77
CA ARG A 316 23.23 -4.22 -13.67
C ARG A 316 24.70 -4.50 -13.43
N ALA A 317 25.57 -3.88 -14.22
CA ALA A 317 27.01 -3.87 -13.99
C ALA A 317 27.35 -2.73 -13.03
N LEU A 318 27.85 -3.09 -11.85
CA LEU A 318 28.17 -2.17 -10.77
C LEU A 318 29.58 -1.61 -10.92
N VAL A 319 29.80 -0.45 -10.32
CA VAL A 319 31.10 0.21 -10.24
C VAL A 319 31.49 0.48 -8.78
N PRO A 320 32.78 0.68 -8.45
CA PRO A 320 33.22 0.89 -7.07
C PRO A 320 32.63 2.12 -6.35
N ASP A 321 31.97 3.02 -7.07
CA ASP A 321 31.22 4.13 -6.45
C ASP A 321 29.77 3.74 -6.06
N ASP A 322 29.27 2.56 -6.44
CA ASP A 322 27.99 2.04 -5.97
C ASP A 322 28.15 1.52 -4.53
N LEU A 323 27.29 1.97 -3.62
CA LEU A 323 27.13 1.33 -2.32
C LEU A 323 26.16 0.16 -2.46
N VAL A 324 26.53 -1.00 -1.96
CA VAL A 324 25.71 -2.21 -1.98
C VAL A 324 25.49 -2.74 -0.58
N ILE A 325 24.38 -3.43 -0.45
CA ILE A 325 24.16 -4.39 0.63
C ILE A 325 24.56 -5.72 0.03
N ALA A 326 25.52 -6.39 0.65
CA ALA A 326 26.04 -7.68 0.19
C ALA A 326 25.79 -8.77 1.24
N ASP A 327 25.69 -10.01 0.78
CA ASP A 327 25.72 -11.19 1.62
C ASP A 327 27.13 -11.83 1.65
N GLY A 328 27.23 -13.07 2.14
CA GLY A 328 28.50 -13.80 2.19
C GLY A 328 29.13 -14.13 0.83
N GLU A 329 28.42 -13.93 -0.28
CA GLU A 329 28.90 -14.24 -1.63
C GLU A 329 28.88 -13.05 -2.60
N GLY A 330 27.97 -12.08 -2.46
CA GLY A 330 27.90 -10.94 -3.36
C GLY A 330 26.78 -9.94 -3.04
N ALA A 331 26.61 -8.93 -3.89
CA ALA A 331 25.55 -7.94 -3.73
C ALA A 331 24.13 -8.56 -3.72
N VAL A 332 23.28 -8.05 -2.82
CA VAL A 332 21.86 -8.37 -2.69
C VAL A 332 20.96 -7.14 -2.82
N ALA A 333 21.51 -5.92 -2.79
CA ALA A 333 20.78 -4.69 -3.11
C ALA A 333 21.72 -3.55 -3.52
N LEU A 334 21.20 -2.62 -4.32
CA LEU A 334 21.76 -1.26 -4.45
C LEU A 334 21.27 -0.44 -3.26
N ALA A 335 22.17 -0.10 -2.35
CA ALA A 335 21.84 0.54 -1.09
C ALA A 335 21.08 1.87 -1.31
N GLY A 336 19.90 1.98 -0.69
CA GLY A 336 19.01 3.13 -0.82
C GLY A 336 18.35 3.33 -2.18
N VAL A 337 18.47 2.37 -3.11
CA VAL A 337 17.89 2.48 -4.46
C VAL A 337 16.92 1.35 -4.78
N MET A 338 17.39 0.10 -4.81
CA MET A 338 16.56 -1.04 -5.20
C MET A 338 17.15 -2.36 -4.69
N GLY A 339 16.28 -3.25 -4.20
CA GLY A 339 16.64 -4.61 -3.83
C GLY A 339 17.05 -5.48 -5.03
N GLY A 340 17.80 -6.52 -4.75
CA GLY A 340 18.15 -7.60 -5.68
C GLY A 340 17.08 -8.70 -5.71
N ALA A 341 16.92 -9.34 -6.86
CA ALA A 341 16.01 -10.49 -7.01
C ALA A 341 16.52 -11.75 -6.29
N ASN A 342 17.80 -11.81 -5.94
CA ASN A 342 18.44 -12.95 -5.28
C ASN A 342 18.06 -13.09 -3.80
N SER A 343 17.47 -12.07 -3.18
CA SER A 343 17.06 -12.07 -1.76
C SER A 343 15.61 -11.60 -1.56
N GLU A 344 14.82 -11.56 -2.63
CA GLU A 344 13.42 -11.10 -2.63
C GLU A 344 12.52 -11.99 -1.76
N ILE A 345 11.50 -11.37 -1.14
CA ILE A 345 10.42 -12.08 -0.44
C ILE A 345 9.60 -12.93 -1.42
N ARG A 346 9.41 -14.20 -1.08
CA ARG A 346 8.65 -15.18 -1.87
C ARG A 346 7.46 -15.73 -1.07
N PRO A 347 6.48 -16.38 -1.72
CA PRO A 347 5.36 -17.02 -1.02
C PRO A 347 5.79 -18.04 0.06
N GLU A 348 6.93 -18.70 -0.16
CA GLU A 348 7.50 -19.67 0.77
C GLU A 348 8.34 -19.07 1.92
N THR A 349 8.66 -17.77 1.88
CA THR A 349 9.51 -17.11 2.88
C THR A 349 8.92 -17.28 4.29
N ARG A 350 9.76 -17.73 5.22
CA ARG A 350 9.40 -17.88 6.65
C ARG A 350 10.18 -16.97 7.59
N ARG A 351 11.39 -16.58 7.20
CA ARG A 351 12.30 -15.78 8.01
C ARG A 351 12.61 -14.48 7.26
N VAL A 352 12.16 -13.36 7.81
CA VAL A 352 12.31 -12.05 7.19
C VAL A 352 13.31 -11.22 7.98
N LEU A 353 14.39 -10.80 7.34
CA LEU A 353 15.31 -9.81 7.88
C LEU A 353 14.88 -8.42 7.40
N ILE A 354 14.40 -7.59 8.33
CA ILE A 354 14.01 -6.21 8.07
C ILE A 354 15.26 -5.32 8.19
N GLU A 355 15.46 -4.47 7.21
CA GLU A 355 16.48 -3.43 7.14
C GLU A 355 15.86 -2.06 7.43
N CYS A 356 16.51 -1.27 8.29
CA CYS A 356 16.27 0.16 8.45
C CYS A 356 17.64 0.86 8.49
N ALA A 357 17.96 1.70 7.51
CA ALA A 357 19.31 2.21 7.33
C ALA A 357 19.31 3.67 6.89
N TYR A 358 20.38 4.39 7.21
CA TYR A 358 20.65 5.71 6.67
C TYR A 358 21.78 5.62 5.65
N PHE A 359 21.51 6.14 4.45
CA PHE A 359 22.48 6.21 3.35
C PHE A 359 22.81 7.66 3.00
N GLU A 360 24.09 7.92 2.71
CA GLU A 360 24.56 9.25 2.32
C GLU A 360 23.86 9.74 1.02
N PRO A 361 23.15 10.88 1.04
CA PRO A 361 22.27 11.29 -0.05
C PRO A 361 22.94 11.44 -1.42
N ARG A 362 24.18 11.97 -1.48
CA ARG A 362 24.88 12.19 -2.76
C ARG A 362 25.26 10.85 -3.39
N GLY A 363 25.64 9.85 -2.60
CA GLY A 363 25.94 8.50 -3.03
C GLY A 363 24.72 7.85 -3.69
N VAL A 364 23.59 7.86 -2.99
CA VAL A 364 22.31 7.33 -3.52
C VAL A 364 21.93 8.03 -4.83
N ARG A 365 22.02 9.35 -4.90
CA ARG A 365 21.74 10.13 -6.12
C ARG A 365 22.61 9.71 -7.30
N ARG A 366 23.92 9.52 -7.08
CA ARG A 366 24.86 9.10 -8.13
C ARG A 366 24.52 7.69 -8.64
N THR A 367 24.30 6.75 -7.73
CA THR A 367 23.91 5.37 -8.04
C THR A 367 22.59 5.32 -8.82
N SER A 368 21.55 6.00 -8.31
CA SER A 368 20.23 6.05 -8.95
C SER A 368 20.31 6.59 -10.38
N ARG A 369 21.02 7.71 -10.60
CA ARG A 369 21.21 8.29 -11.93
C ARG A 369 22.02 7.41 -12.87
N ARG A 370 23.11 6.81 -12.38
CA ARG A 370 23.99 5.92 -13.16
C ARG A 370 23.22 4.74 -13.72
N HIS A 371 22.36 4.14 -12.90
CA HIS A 371 21.57 2.95 -13.24
C HIS A 371 20.22 3.28 -13.88
N GLY A 372 19.91 4.56 -14.13
CA GLY A 372 18.63 4.99 -14.72
C GLY A 372 17.42 4.65 -13.85
N LEU A 373 17.60 4.59 -12.53
CA LEU A 373 16.59 4.25 -11.55
C LEU A 373 16.01 5.52 -10.92
N HIS A 374 14.70 5.53 -10.68
CA HIS A 374 14.02 6.49 -9.83
C HIS A 374 12.96 5.74 -9.04
N THR A 375 13.25 5.45 -7.77
CA THR A 375 12.36 4.68 -6.88
C THR A 375 11.88 5.57 -5.74
N GLU A 376 10.79 5.17 -5.09
CA GLU A 376 10.31 5.86 -3.88
C GLU A 376 11.40 5.93 -2.79
N ALA A 377 12.25 4.90 -2.70
CA ALA A 377 13.38 4.86 -1.79
C ALA A 377 14.48 5.85 -2.21
N SER A 378 14.94 5.80 -3.47
CA SER A 378 16.04 6.67 -3.91
C SER A 378 15.64 8.14 -3.88
N HIS A 379 14.38 8.46 -4.20
CA HIS A 379 13.82 9.80 -4.13
C HIS A 379 13.88 10.42 -2.72
N ARG A 380 13.69 9.61 -1.67
CA ARG A 380 13.75 10.04 -0.27
C ARG A 380 15.18 10.12 0.23
N PHE A 381 15.96 9.04 0.06
CA PHE A 381 17.35 9.03 0.49
C PHE A 381 18.20 10.11 -0.20
N GLU A 382 17.98 10.41 -1.49
CA GLU A 382 18.74 11.45 -2.20
C GLU A 382 18.46 12.89 -1.70
N ARG A 383 17.33 13.10 -1.02
CA ARG A 383 16.97 14.38 -0.37
C ARG A 383 17.34 14.41 1.11
N GLY A 384 17.65 13.26 1.70
CA GLY A 384 18.00 13.08 3.11
C GLY A 384 16.80 12.66 3.94
N VAL A 385 16.86 11.45 4.49
CA VAL A 385 15.89 10.96 5.48
C VAL A 385 16.37 11.29 6.89
N ASP A 386 15.46 11.30 7.85
CA ASP A 386 15.80 11.44 9.27
C ASP A 386 16.65 10.23 9.74
N PRO A 387 17.86 10.44 10.27
CA PRO A 387 18.70 9.36 10.79
C PRO A 387 18.35 8.89 12.20
N GLU A 388 17.49 9.60 12.95
CA GLU A 388 17.13 9.30 14.35
C GLU A 388 15.87 8.42 14.53
#